data_AF-A0A1F3C1S9-F1
#
_entry.id   AF-A0A1F3C1S9-F1
#
_cell.length_a   1.000
_cell.length_b   1.000
_cell.length_c   1.000
_cell.angle_alpha   90.00
_cell.angle_beta   90.00
_cell.angle_gamma   90.00
#
_symmetry.space_group_name_H-M   'P 1'
#
loop_
_entity.id
_entity.type
_entity.pdbx_description
1 polymer ?
#
loop_
_entity_poly.entity_id
_entity_poly.type
_entity_poly.pdbx_seq_one_letter_code
_entity_poly.pdbx_strand_id
1 'polypeptide(L)'
;MVILRLLLVAVLAEPGAARADALARQPEVGAESRNEAARLLGVVLAGEPRIEAVQRAAEARAAAGRDDVEGWRRRTRLAALVPRLVAEYRHDERSVHMVGLSSGSEVDYLRSSPGDAVSFRLLFDLDGLVFGRQELAVVAAAERADTRRRAAVERATRLYYERLRFRLSLLANPPTSARDRAALEIDLEAVTADLDALTGLYGEGAGEGAREGAR
;
A
#
# COMPACT_ATOMS: atom_id res chain seq x y z
N MET A 1 -28.04 71.01 37.65
CA MET A 1 -27.31 70.96 36.36
C MET A 1 -26.18 69.94 36.47
N VAL A 2 -26.46 68.65 36.25
CA VAL A 2 -25.48 67.58 35.93
C VAL A 2 -26.27 66.55 35.10
N ILE A 3 -25.78 66.26 33.89
CA ILE A 3 -26.48 65.54 32.81
C ILE A 3 -25.58 64.40 32.31
N LEU A 4 -26.17 63.19 32.15
CA LEU A 4 -25.83 62.11 31.17
C LEU A 4 -24.46 61.38 31.29
N ARG A 5 -24.27 60.11 30.90
CA ARG A 5 -25.12 59.11 30.22
C ARG A 5 -24.49 57.71 30.39
N LEU A 6 -25.35 56.75 30.72
CA LEU A 6 -25.39 55.32 30.35
C LEU A 6 -24.08 54.60 29.95
N LEU A 7 -23.69 53.69 30.85
CA LEU A 7 -22.83 52.54 30.59
C LEU A 7 -23.49 51.55 29.62
N LEU A 8 -22.73 51.21 28.58
CA LEU A 8 -22.93 50.11 27.66
C LEU A 8 -22.66 48.78 28.40
N VAL A 9 -23.70 48.02 28.73
CA VAL A 9 -23.55 46.64 29.20
C VAL A 9 -23.65 45.71 27.99
N ALA A 10 -22.49 45.18 27.60
CA ALA A 10 -22.38 44.18 26.56
C ALA A 10 -23.03 42.87 27.02
N VAL A 11 -23.92 42.37 26.17
CA VAL A 11 -24.61 41.10 26.29
C VAL A 11 -23.61 39.95 26.22
N LEU A 12 -23.32 39.34 27.38
CA LEU A 12 -22.74 38.00 27.51
C LEU A 12 -23.92 37.02 27.63
N ALA A 13 -24.48 36.62 26.48
CA ALA A 13 -25.44 35.52 26.43
C ALA A 13 -24.66 34.20 26.47
N GLU A 14 -24.81 33.45 27.55
CA GLU A 14 -24.19 32.14 27.75
C GLU A 14 -24.68 31.10 26.71
N PRO A 15 -23.79 30.38 26.00
CA PRO A 15 -24.18 29.32 25.06
C PRO A 15 -24.50 27.98 25.75
N GLY A 16 -24.51 27.91 27.09
CA GLY A 16 -24.66 26.66 27.85
C GLY A 16 -26.10 26.16 27.98
N ALA A 17 -27.04 27.06 28.28
CA ALA A 17 -28.42 26.69 28.59
C ALA A 17 -29.18 26.09 27.38
N ALA A 18 -28.95 26.62 26.19
CA ALA A 18 -29.60 26.14 24.97
C ALA A 18 -29.17 24.71 24.56
N ARG A 19 -27.97 24.28 24.96
CA ARG A 19 -27.41 22.97 24.58
C ARG A 19 -27.88 21.85 25.50
N ALA A 20 -28.07 22.14 26.79
CA ALA A 20 -28.67 21.22 27.75
C ALA A 20 -30.14 20.94 27.43
N ASP A 21 -30.87 21.99 27.05
CA ASP A 21 -32.29 21.91 26.72
C ASP A 21 -32.58 21.24 25.37
N ALA A 22 -31.57 21.20 24.48
CA ALA A 22 -31.60 20.45 23.22
C ALA A 22 -31.29 18.94 23.40
N LEU A 23 -30.46 18.58 24.38
CA LEU A 23 -30.22 17.17 24.76
C LEU A 23 -31.41 16.58 25.54
N ALA A 24 -32.11 17.38 26.34
CA ALA A 24 -33.31 16.98 27.07
C ALA A 24 -34.56 16.80 26.17
N ARG A 25 -34.51 17.30 24.93
CA ARG A 25 -35.58 17.18 23.91
C ARG A 25 -35.29 16.13 22.84
N GLN A 26 -34.40 15.18 23.12
CA GLN A 26 -34.33 14.00 22.26
C GLN A 26 -35.64 13.22 22.42
N PRO A 27 -36.36 12.90 21.33
CA PRO A 27 -37.51 12.03 21.43
C PRO A 27 -37.02 10.70 22.02
N GLU A 28 -37.55 10.33 23.18
CA GLU A 28 -37.36 9.01 23.77
C GLU A 28 -37.76 7.97 22.71
N VAL A 29 -36.78 7.45 21.97
CA VAL A 29 -37.00 6.35 21.04
C VAL A 29 -37.48 5.20 21.91
N GLY A 30 -38.78 4.91 21.83
CA GLY A 30 -39.47 3.99 22.71
C GLY A 30 -38.75 2.65 22.78
N ALA A 31 -38.86 1.96 23.92
CA ALA A 31 -38.26 0.63 24.10
C ALA A 31 -38.66 -0.32 22.95
N GLU A 32 -39.87 -0.19 22.41
CA GLU A 32 -40.36 -0.93 21.25
C GLU A 32 -39.57 -0.66 19.97
N SER A 33 -39.30 0.61 19.64
CA SER A 33 -38.49 0.97 18.46
C SER A 33 -37.05 0.47 18.58
N ARG A 34 -36.48 0.47 19.79
CA ARG A 34 -35.14 -0.12 20.05
C ARG A 34 -35.13 -1.63 19.85
N ASN A 35 -36.16 -2.32 20.36
CA ASN A 35 -36.30 -3.77 20.19
C ASN A 35 -36.50 -4.16 18.72
N GLU A 36 -37.24 -3.33 17.96
CA GLU A 36 -37.43 -3.55 16.53
C GLU A 36 -36.14 -3.32 15.73
N ALA A 37 -35.42 -2.23 16.02
CA ALA A 37 -34.12 -1.98 15.41
C ALA A 37 -33.11 -3.12 15.69
N ALA A 38 -33.07 -3.63 16.93
CA ALA A 38 -32.23 -4.76 17.30
C ALA A 38 -32.60 -6.04 16.55
N ARG A 39 -33.90 -6.31 16.36
CA ARG A 39 -34.38 -7.45 15.56
C ARG A 39 -33.97 -7.34 14.10
N LEU A 40 -34.21 -6.20 13.46
CA LEU A 40 -33.85 -5.97 12.07
C LEU A 40 -32.34 -6.09 11.84
N LEU A 41 -31.52 -5.49 12.73
CA LEU A 41 -30.07 -5.62 12.67
C LEU A 41 -29.61 -7.07 12.85
N GLY A 42 -30.22 -7.82 13.78
CA GLY A 42 -29.93 -9.23 13.99
C GLY A 42 -30.17 -10.07 12.73
N VAL A 43 -31.28 -9.85 12.04
CA VAL A 43 -31.61 -10.56 10.78
C VAL A 43 -30.60 -10.23 9.68
N VAL A 44 -30.24 -8.95 9.51
CA VAL A 44 -29.28 -8.54 8.47
C VAL A 44 -27.89 -9.12 8.74
N LEU A 45 -27.43 -9.08 10.00
CA LEU A 45 -26.10 -9.56 10.39
C LEU A 45 -25.96 -11.08 10.36
N ALA A 46 -27.06 -11.84 10.50
CA ALA A 46 -27.02 -13.31 10.52
C ALA A 46 -26.44 -13.93 9.23
N GLY A 47 -26.54 -13.23 8.10
CA GLY A 47 -26.01 -13.66 6.81
C GLY A 47 -24.78 -12.89 6.34
N GLU A 48 -24.06 -12.22 7.25
CA GLU A 48 -22.85 -11.45 6.93
C GLU A 48 -21.65 -11.97 7.75
N PRO A 49 -20.44 -12.03 7.16
CA PRO A 49 -19.23 -12.29 7.94
C PRO A 49 -19.02 -11.14 8.94
N ARG A 50 -18.41 -11.46 10.09
CA ARG A 50 -18.03 -10.43 11.06
C ARG A 50 -17.06 -9.43 10.43
N ILE A 51 -17.16 -8.17 10.84
CA ILE A 51 -16.31 -7.09 10.31
C ILE A 51 -14.82 -7.40 10.44
N GLU A 52 -14.38 -8.08 11.52
CA GLU A 52 -12.98 -8.44 11.70
C GLU A 52 -12.50 -9.45 10.64
N ALA A 53 -13.39 -10.33 10.16
CA ALA A 53 -13.08 -11.25 9.08
C ALA A 53 -12.91 -10.51 7.75
N VAL A 54 -13.79 -9.55 7.47
CA VAL A 54 -13.72 -8.69 6.27
C VAL A 54 -12.43 -7.86 6.28
N GLN A 55 -12.11 -7.22 7.40
CA GLN A 55 -10.88 -6.44 7.55
C GLN A 55 -9.63 -7.31 7.37
N ARG A 56 -9.59 -8.49 8.01
CA ARG A 56 -8.46 -9.43 7.86
C ARG A 56 -8.31 -9.92 6.43
N ALA A 57 -9.41 -10.20 5.73
CA ALA A 57 -9.38 -10.60 4.33
C ALA A 57 -8.84 -9.49 3.43
N ALA A 58 -9.25 -8.24 3.67
CA ALA A 58 -8.72 -7.06 2.97
C ALA A 58 -7.21 -6.88 3.24
N GLU A 59 -6.76 -7.06 4.48
CA GLU A 59 -5.34 -7.00 4.83
C GLU A 59 -4.52 -8.07 4.11
N ALA A 60 -5.00 -9.32 4.14
CA ALA A 60 -4.34 -10.45 3.51
C ALA A 60 -4.22 -10.26 1.99
N ARG A 61 -5.29 -9.79 1.34
CA ARG A 61 -5.29 -9.57 -0.11
C ARG A 61 -4.42 -8.38 -0.52
N ALA A 62 -4.36 -7.33 0.30
CA ALA A 62 -3.44 -6.20 0.08
C ALA A 62 -1.96 -6.58 0.32
N ALA A 63 -1.69 -7.65 1.07
CA ALA A 63 -0.34 -8.11 1.39
C ALA A 63 0.28 -9.03 0.32
N ALA A 64 -0.52 -9.61 -0.58
CA ALA A 64 -0.11 -10.66 -1.54
C ALA A 64 1.02 -10.29 -2.53
N GLY A 65 1.51 -9.05 -2.53
CA GLY A 65 2.68 -8.61 -3.32
C GLY A 65 3.94 -8.26 -2.51
N ARG A 66 3.99 -8.51 -1.19
CA ARG A 66 5.14 -8.14 -0.33
C ARG A 66 6.26 -9.17 -0.33
N ASP A 67 5.94 -10.45 -0.44
CA ASP A 67 6.93 -11.54 -0.30
C ASP A 67 8.04 -11.46 -1.36
N ASP A 68 7.73 -10.91 -2.53
CA ASP A 68 8.71 -10.67 -3.57
C ASP A 68 9.79 -9.67 -3.12
N VAL A 69 9.44 -8.60 -2.41
CA VAL A 69 10.40 -7.54 -2.06
C VAL A 69 11.48 -8.04 -1.10
N GLU A 70 11.12 -8.86 -0.11
CA GLU A 70 12.08 -9.40 0.85
C GLU A 70 12.97 -10.47 0.21
N GLY A 71 12.41 -11.29 -0.70
CA GLY A 71 13.16 -12.24 -1.51
C GLY A 71 14.17 -11.56 -2.42
N TRP A 72 13.79 -10.45 -3.06
CA TRP A 72 14.70 -9.62 -3.85
C TRP A 72 15.82 -9.04 -2.97
N ARG A 73 15.50 -8.51 -1.78
CA ARG A 73 16.51 -8.01 -0.82
C ARG A 73 17.54 -9.06 -0.44
N ARG A 74 17.09 -10.26 -0.07
CA ARG A 74 17.98 -11.36 0.31
C ARG A 74 18.88 -11.76 -0.84
N ARG A 75 18.34 -11.83 -2.06
CA ARG A 75 19.13 -12.11 -3.27
C ARG A 75 20.15 -11.01 -3.57
N THR A 76 19.80 -9.73 -3.43
CA THR A 76 20.75 -8.63 -3.64
C THR A 76 21.87 -8.65 -2.61
N ARG A 77 21.57 -8.90 -1.33
CA ARG A 77 22.59 -9.03 -0.28
C ARG A 77 23.53 -10.20 -0.53
N LEU A 78 23.01 -11.34 -1.01
CA LEU A 78 23.83 -12.49 -1.37
C LEU A 78 24.66 -12.23 -2.63
N ALA A 79 24.10 -11.51 -3.62
CA ALA A 79 24.81 -11.14 -4.83
C ALA A 79 25.99 -10.19 -4.56
N ALA A 80 25.86 -9.28 -3.60
CA ALA A 80 26.95 -8.39 -3.16
C ALA A 80 28.16 -9.15 -2.57
N LEU A 81 27.99 -10.40 -2.15
CA LEU A 81 29.08 -11.24 -1.64
C LEU A 81 29.82 -12.01 -2.76
N VAL A 82 29.27 -12.03 -3.97
CA VAL A 82 29.85 -12.75 -5.10
C VAL A 82 30.72 -11.78 -5.92
N PRO A 83 32.05 -11.95 -5.95
CA PRO A 83 32.90 -11.10 -6.77
C PRO A 83 32.70 -11.40 -8.25
N ARG A 84 32.78 -10.37 -9.08
CA ARG A 84 32.93 -10.52 -10.52
C ARG A 84 34.40 -10.76 -10.85
N LEU A 85 34.71 -11.93 -11.39
CA LEU A 85 36.03 -12.28 -11.89
C LEU A 85 36.19 -11.78 -13.33
N VAL A 86 37.19 -10.93 -13.56
CA VAL A 86 37.62 -10.50 -14.89
C VAL A 86 39.03 -11.04 -15.11
N ALA A 87 39.18 -11.91 -16.10
CA ALA A 87 40.49 -12.38 -16.56
C ALA A 87 40.82 -11.65 -17.87
N GLU A 88 41.95 -10.97 -17.90
CA GLU A 88 42.44 -10.26 -19.07
C GLU A 88 43.80 -10.83 -19.46
N TYR A 89 43.89 -11.30 -20.71
CA TYR A 89 45.12 -11.77 -21.32
C TYR A 89 45.61 -10.71 -22.30
N ARG A 90 46.79 -10.16 -22.06
CA ARG A 90 47.41 -9.15 -22.90
C ARG A 90 48.67 -9.74 -23.54
N HIS A 91 48.63 -9.88 -24.86
CA HIS A 91 49.78 -10.26 -25.67
C HIS A 91 50.33 -9.00 -26.34
N ASP A 92 51.55 -8.59 -25.97
CA ASP A 92 52.19 -7.37 -26.47
C ASP A 92 53.18 -7.76 -27.58
N GLU A 93 52.73 -7.74 -28.84
CA GLU A 93 53.61 -7.87 -30.00
C GLU A 93 54.03 -6.47 -30.46
N ARG A 94 55.26 -6.06 -30.16
CA ARG A 94 55.87 -4.91 -30.83
C ARG A 94 57.13 -5.30 -31.59
N SER A 95 57.08 -5.07 -32.90
CA SER A 95 58.22 -5.08 -33.82
C SER A 95 59.14 -3.89 -33.53
N VAL A 96 60.40 -4.17 -33.21
CA VAL A 96 61.46 -3.17 -33.06
C VAL A 96 61.92 -2.71 -34.45
N HIS A 97 61.81 -1.42 -34.75
CA HIS A 97 62.55 -0.82 -35.87
C HIS A 97 63.76 -0.10 -35.29
N MET A 98 64.95 -0.65 -35.51
CA MET A 98 66.22 0.00 -35.17
C MET A 98 66.52 1.07 -36.21
N VAL A 99 66.58 2.34 -35.79
CA VAL A 99 67.26 3.40 -36.54
C VAL A 99 68.53 3.74 -35.77
N GLY A 100 69.65 3.16 -36.18
CA GLY A 100 70.96 3.47 -35.64
C GLY A 100 71.47 4.79 -36.22
N LEU A 101 71.62 5.81 -35.39
CA LEU A 101 72.47 6.97 -35.68
C LEU A 101 73.61 6.94 -34.67
N SER A 102 74.77 6.48 -35.13
CA SER A 102 76.02 6.51 -34.38
C SER A 102 76.50 7.95 -34.19
N SER A 103 76.43 8.45 -32.96
CA SER A 103 77.48 9.32 -32.44
C SER A 103 77.55 9.24 -30.91
N GLY A 104 78.74 8.92 -30.40
CA GLY A 104 79.20 9.30 -29.06
C GLY A 104 78.42 8.79 -27.86
N SER A 105 78.83 7.62 -27.36
CA SER A 105 78.73 7.15 -25.97
C SER A 105 77.35 7.00 -25.34
N GLU A 106 77.11 5.77 -24.85
CA GLU A 106 75.95 5.29 -24.08
C GLU A 106 74.73 4.90 -24.92
N VAL A 107 74.74 3.64 -25.37
CA VAL A 107 73.55 2.94 -25.85
C VAL A 107 72.81 2.48 -24.61
N ASP A 108 71.74 3.19 -24.24
CA ASP A 108 70.86 2.77 -23.16
C ASP A 108 69.95 1.64 -23.67
N TYR A 109 70.27 0.41 -23.29
CA TYR A 109 69.49 -0.76 -23.68
C TYR A 109 68.24 -0.84 -22.80
N LEU A 110 67.17 -0.15 -23.18
CA LEU A 110 65.86 -0.38 -22.59
C LEU A 110 65.35 -1.77 -23.01
N ARG A 111 65.68 -2.78 -22.21
CA ARG A 111 65.28 -4.18 -22.43
C ARG A 111 63.80 -4.35 -22.09
N SER A 112 62.93 -3.97 -23.03
CA SER A 112 61.52 -4.35 -23.00
C SER A 112 61.40 -5.82 -23.43
N SER A 113 61.29 -6.73 -22.47
CA SER A 113 61.01 -8.14 -22.77
C SER A 113 59.61 -8.27 -23.38
N PRO A 114 59.44 -8.99 -24.50
CA PRO A 114 58.14 -9.54 -24.88
C PRO A 114 57.63 -10.37 -23.70
N GLY A 115 56.36 -10.19 -23.35
CA GLY A 115 55.80 -10.82 -22.17
C GLY A 115 54.31 -11.01 -22.31
N ASP A 116 53.87 -12.24 -22.11
CA ASP A 116 52.48 -12.56 -21.87
C ASP A 116 52.10 -12.12 -20.47
N ALA A 117 51.09 -11.25 -20.35
CA ALA A 117 50.54 -10.87 -19.07
C ALA A 117 49.12 -11.44 -18.94
N VAL A 118 48.94 -12.36 -17.99
CA VAL A 118 47.62 -12.80 -17.53
C VAL A 118 47.32 -12.02 -16.25
N SER A 119 46.24 -11.26 -16.24
CA SER A 119 45.79 -10.51 -15.06
C SER A 119 44.39 -10.98 -14.64
N PHE A 120 44.22 -11.20 -13.34
CA PHE A 120 42.94 -11.53 -12.74
C PHE A 120 42.51 -10.37 -11.85
N ARG A 121 41.31 -9.84 -12.07
CA ARG A 121 40.72 -8.77 -11.26
C ARG A 121 39.43 -9.28 -10.64
N LEU A 122 39.33 -9.20 -9.32
CA LEU A 122 38.11 -9.47 -8.57
C LEU A 122 37.45 -8.14 -8.24
N LEU A 123 36.19 -7.97 -8.65
CA LEU A 123 35.40 -6.77 -8.39
C LEU A 123 34.27 -7.13 -7.42
N PHE A 124 34.24 -6.49 -6.26
CA PHE A 124 33.15 -6.64 -5.29
C PHE A 124 32.22 -5.43 -5.39
N ASP A 125 30.93 -5.69 -5.58
CA ASP A 125 29.90 -4.65 -5.50
C ASP A 125 29.35 -4.60 -4.07
N LEU A 126 29.92 -3.70 -3.26
CA LEU A 126 29.57 -3.53 -1.85
C LEU A 126 28.46 -2.50 -1.63
N ASP A 127 27.82 -1.98 -2.70
CA ASP A 127 26.78 -0.94 -2.60
C ASP A 127 25.55 -1.41 -1.77
N GLY A 128 25.36 -2.73 -1.63
CA GLY A 128 24.32 -3.33 -0.79
C GLY A 128 24.72 -3.60 0.67
N LEU A 129 25.98 -3.38 1.07
CA LEU A 129 26.52 -3.69 2.41
C LEU A 129 26.68 -2.46 3.31
N VAL A 130 26.85 -1.28 2.72
CA VAL A 130 26.94 0.02 3.42
C VAL A 130 25.60 0.76 3.24
N PHE A 131 25.13 1.48 4.26
CA PHE A 131 23.90 2.32 4.26
C PHE A 131 23.76 3.13 2.96
N GLY A 132 23.14 2.52 1.93
CA GLY A 132 23.01 3.08 0.60
C GLY A 132 21.63 3.68 0.40
N ARG A 133 21.48 4.56 -0.61
CA ARG A 133 20.19 5.14 -1.04
C ARG A 133 19.06 4.10 -1.24
N GLN A 134 19.41 2.83 -1.44
CA GLN A 134 18.48 1.70 -1.53
C GLN A 134 17.69 1.46 -0.23
N GLU A 135 18.23 1.82 0.93
CA GLU A 135 17.52 1.66 2.20
C GLU A 135 16.34 2.64 2.32
N LEU A 136 16.54 3.91 1.91
CA LEU A 136 15.46 4.90 1.82
C LEU A 136 14.37 4.46 0.82
N ALA A 137 14.77 3.86 -0.31
CA ALA A 137 13.82 3.34 -1.29
C ALA A 137 12.96 2.20 -0.72
N VAL A 138 13.55 1.35 0.13
CA VAL A 138 12.84 0.25 0.78
C VAL A 138 11.91 0.77 1.88
N VAL A 139 12.36 1.71 2.72
CA VAL A 139 11.48 2.34 3.72
C VAL A 139 10.28 2.97 3.03
N ALA A 140 10.49 3.73 1.96
CA ALA A 140 9.40 4.31 1.18
C ALA A 140 8.50 3.24 0.54
N ALA A 141 9.04 2.10 0.09
CA ALA A 141 8.24 1.00 -0.42
C ALA A 141 7.38 0.34 0.68
N ALA A 142 7.95 0.14 1.87
CA ALA A 142 7.26 -0.40 3.03
C ALA A 142 6.13 0.53 3.51
N GLU A 143 6.39 1.83 3.58
CA GLU A 143 5.38 2.85 3.90
C GLU A 143 4.25 2.86 2.87
N ARG A 144 4.55 2.86 1.57
CA ARG A 144 3.53 2.78 0.52
C ARG A 144 2.69 1.50 0.64
N ALA A 145 3.32 0.38 0.95
CA ALA A 145 2.62 -0.89 1.14
C ALA A 145 1.73 -0.87 2.39
N ASP A 146 2.12 -0.20 3.46
CA ASP A 146 1.28 -0.04 4.65
C ASP A 146 0.11 0.91 4.39
N THR A 147 0.34 2.02 3.72
CA THR A 147 -0.72 2.95 3.30
C THR A 147 -1.76 2.26 2.42
N ARG A 148 -1.33 1.45 1.44
CA ARG A 148 -2.25 0.65 0.60
C ARG A 148 -3.08 -0.32 1.42
N ARG A 149 -2.47 -0.99 2.40
CA ARG A 149 -3.17 -1.91 3.31
C ARG A 149 -4.23 -1.18 4.13
N ARG A 150 -3.87 -0.06 4.77
CA ARG A 150 -4.82 0.74 5.56
C ARG A 150 -5.98 1.25 4.69
N ALA A 151 -5.68 1.74 3.48
CA ALA A 151 -6.69 2.21 2.54
C ALA A 151 -7.63 1.07 2.08
N ALA A 152 -7.11 -0.14 1.86
CA ALA A 152 -7.93 -1.30 1.53
C ALA A 152 -8.88 -1.69 2.68
N VAL A 153 -8.38 -1.70 3.91
CA VAL A 153 -9.19 -1.99 5.11
C VAL A 153 -10.27 -0.93 5.34
N GLU A 154 -9.93 0.34 5.20
CA GLU A 154 -10.87 1.45 5.33
C GLU A 154 -11.97 1.35 4.27
N ARG A 155 -11.59 1.13 3.00
CA ARG A 155 -12.55 0.98 1.90
C ARG A 155 -13.45 -0.23 2.10
N ALA A 156 -12.89 -1.38 2.49
CA ALA A 156 -13.67 -2.60 2.77
C ALA A 156 -14.65 -2.38 3.93
N THR A 157 -14.22 -1.69 4.99
CA THR A 157 -15.08 -1.35 6.14
C THR A 157 -16.25 -0.45 5.69
N ARG A 158 -15.98 0.57 4.87
CA ARG A 158 -17.02 1.45 4.35
C ARG A 158 -18.04 0.68 3.51
N LEU A 159 -17.57 -0.12 2.55
CA LEU A 159 -18.41 -0.93 1.66
C LEU A 159 -19.23 -1.97 2.44
N TYR A 160 -18.67 -2.57 3.48
CA TYR A 160 -19.38 -3.49 4.37
C TYR A 160 -20.61 -2.82 5.01
N TYR A 161 -20.45 -1.64 5.60
CA TYR A 161 -21.58 -0.93 6.20
C TYR A 161 -22.54 -0.36 5.16
N GLU A 162 -22.08 -0.03 3.97
CA GLU A 162 -22.93 0.36 2.85
C GLU A 162 -23.82 -0.80 2.38
N ARG A 163 -23.25 -2.00 2.23
CA ARG A 163 -23.98 -3.24 1.96
C ARG A 163 -25.04 -3.52 3.03
N LEU A 164 -24.67 -3.39 4.31
CA LEU A 164 -25.61 -3.55 5.43
C LEU A 164 -26.78 -2.57 5.34
N ARG A 165 -26.54 -1.31 4.94
CA ARG A 165 -27.59 -0.31 4.75
C ARG A 165 -28.54 -0.69 3.61
N PHE A 166 -28.03 -1.14 2.47
CA PHE A 166 -28.89 -1.60 1.36
C PHE A 166 -29.74 -2.82 1.77
N ARG A 167 -29.14 -3.82 2.44
CA ARG A 167 -29.88 -4.98 2.97
C ARG A 167 -30.95 -4.57 3.98
N LEU A 168 -30.61 -3.63 4.89
CA LEU A 168 -31.57 -3.10 5.86
C LEU A 168 -32.70 -2.33 5.16
N SER A 169 -32.41 -1.54 4.13
CA SER A 169 -33.43 -0.82 3.36
C SER A 169 -34.40 -1.79 2.68
N LEU A 170 -33.92 -2.88 2.06
CA LEU A 170 -34.78 -3.91 1.47
C LEU A 170 -35.73 -4.55 2.50
N LEU A 171 -35.26 -4.74 3.73
CA LEU A 171 -36.01 -5.42 4.78
C LEU A 171 -36.98 -4.49 5.52
N ALA A 172 -36.51 -3.30 5.91
CA ALA A 172 -37.25 -2.37 6.76
C ALA A 172 -38.24 -1.51 5.96
N ASN A 173 -37.88 -1.13 4.72
CA ASN A 173 -38.70 -0.29 3.85
C ASN A 173 -38.69 -0.87 2.42
N PRO A 174 -39.34 -2.02 2.19
CA PRO A 174 -39.35 -2.66 0.89
C PRO A 174 -39.93 -1.70 -0.16
N PRO A 175 -39.25 -1.49 -1.30
CA PRO A 175 -39.75 -0.59 -2.35
C PRO A 175 -41.09 -1.09 -2.90
N THR A 176 -42.04 -0.17 -3.09
CA THR A 176 -43.38 -0.51 -3.60
C THR A 176 -43.41 -0.69 -5.12
N SER A 177 -42.45 -0.10 -5.83
CA SER A 177 -42.32 -0.25 -7.28
C SER A 177 -41.25 -1.29 -7.65
N ALA A 178 -41.52 -2.06 -8.70
CA ALA A 178 -40.56 -3.05 -9.22
C ALA A 178 -39.25 -2.39 -9.69
N ARG A 179 -39.34 -1.17 -10.23
CA ARG A 179 -38.18 -0.41 -10.70
C ARG A 179 -37.25 -0.01 -9.55
N ASP A 180 -37.81 0.52 -8.47
CA ASP A 180 -37.02 0.98 -7.32
C ASP A 180 -36.39 -0.21 -6.59
N ARG A 181 -37.11 -1.34 -6.54
CA ARG A 181 -36.56 -2.61 -6.04
C ARG A 181 -35.37 -3.08 -6.88
N ALA A 182 -35.53 -3.12 -8.21
CA ALA A 182 -34.45 -3.53 -9.09
C ALA A 182 -33.21 -2.62 -8.97
N ALA A 183 -33.41 -1.30 -8.87
CA ALA A 183 -32.31 -0.36 -8.68
C ALA A 183 -31.54 -0.64 -7.38
N LEU A 184 -32.24 -0.87 -6.27
CA LEU A 184 -31.61 -1.11 -4.98
C LEU A 184 -30.93 -2.49 -4.90
N GLU A 185 -31.45 -3.49 -5.63
CA GLU A 185 -30.80 -4.80 -5.81
C GLU A 185 -29.50 -4.67 -6.64
N ILE A 186 -29.49 -3.86 -7.71
CA ILE A 186 -28.28 -3.55 -8.49
C ILE A 186 -27.23 -2.85 -7.63
N ASP A 187 -27.62 -1.85 -6.84
CA ASP A 187 -26.70 -1.13 -5.95
C ASP A 187 -26.09 -2.07 -4.90
N LEU A 188 -26.91 -2.97 -4.35
CA LEU A 188 -26.43 -4.01 -3.43
C LEU A 188 -25.42 -4.93 -4.12
N GLU A 189 -25.70 -5.40 -5.33
CA GLU A 189 -24.79 -6.24 -6.11
C GLU A 189 -23.47 -5.52 -6.43
N ALA A 190 -23.53 -4.25 -6.83
CA ALA A 190 -22.36 -3.43 -7.11
C ALA A 190 -21.43 -3.31 -5.89
N VAL A 191 -21.99 -3.00 -4.71
CA VAL A 191 -21.20 -2.94 -3.46
C VAL A 191 -20.64 -4.32 -3.10
N THR A 192 -21.38 -5.39 -3.39
CA THR A 192 -20.90 -6.77 -3.17
C THR A 192 -19.67 -7.07 -4.01
N ALA A 193 -19.71 -6.75 -5.29
CA ALA A 193 -18.60 -6.96 -6.20
C ALA A 193 -17.36 -6.14 -5.79
N ASP A 194 -17.58 -4.87 -5.41
CA ASP A 194 -16.51 -3.98 -4.91
C ASP A 194 -15.87 -4.50 -3.62
N LEU A 195 -16.67 -5.05 -2.70
CA LEU A 195 -16.21 -5.64 -1.45
C LEU A 195 -15.48 -6.97 -1.71
N ASP A 196 -15.97 -7.78 -2.65
CA ASP A 196 -15.35 -9.04 -3.06
C ASP A 196 -13.99 -8.82 -3.73
N ALA A 197 -13.86 -7.80 -4.58
CA ALA A 197 -12.57 -7.44 -5.19
C ALA A 197 -11.48 -7.20 -4.13
N LEU A 198 -11.86 -6.58 -3.00
CA LEU A 198 -10.97 -6.28 -1.89
C LEU A 198 -10.75 -7.47 -0.94
N THR A 199 -11.72 -8.37 -0.78
CA THR A 199 -11.72 -9.38 0.29
C THR A 199 -11.79 -10.82 -0.19
N GLY A 200 -12.46 -11.10 -1.30
CA GLY A 200 -12.69 -12.43 -1.86
C GLY A 200 -13.65 -13.29 -1.04
N LEU A 201 -14.46 -12.69 -0.16
CA LEU A 201 -15.35 -13.39 0.77
C LEU A 201 -16.76 -13.65 0.24
N TYR A 202 -17.17 -12.95 -0.82
CA TYR A 202 -18.57 -12.85 -1.23
C TYR A 202 -18.84 -13.46 -2.61
N GLY A 203 -17.81 -13.75 -3.40
CA GLY A 203 -17.92 -14.37 -4.72
C GLY A 203 -17.80 -15.89 -4.72
N GLU A 204 -18.68 -16.55 -5.47
CA GLU A 204 -18.54 -17.96 -5.93
C GLU A 204 -17.60 -18.08 -7.16
N GLY A 205 -17.20 -16.95 -7.78
CA GLY A 205 -16.51 -16.88 -9.09
C GLY A 205 -15.01 -16.51 -9.08
N ALA A 206 -14.37 -16.30 -7.93
CA ALA A 206 -12.96 -15.90 -7.86
C ALA A 206 -11.95 -17.07 -8.04
N GLY A 207 -12.42 -18.27 -8.41
CA GLY A 207 -11.61 -19.46 -8.60
C GLY A 207 -11.06 -19.68 -10.02
N GLU A 208 -11.55 -18.95 -11.02
CA GLU A 208 -11.27 -19.25 -12.43
C GLU A 208 -10.27 -18.25 -13.07
N GLY A 209 -10.42 -16.94 -12.81
CA GLY A 209 -9.52 -15.92 -13.38
C GLY A 209 -8.10 -15.87 -12.78
N ALA A 210 -7.89 -16.44 -11.57
CA ALA A 210 -6.57 -16.49 -10.93
C ALA A 210 -5.71 -17.69 -11.37
N ARG A 211 -6.27 -18.65 -12.12
CA ARG A 211 -5.55 -19.82 -12.63
C ARG A 211 -5.01 -19.66 -14.05
N GLU A 212 -5.39 -18.60 -14.75
CA GLU A 212 -4.99 -18.37 -16.14
C GLU A 212 -3.80 -17.41 -16.31
N GLY A 213 -3.37 -16.72 -15.23
CA GLY A 213 -2.17 -15.88 -15.22
C GLY A 213 -0.86 -16.60 -14.80
N ALA A 214 -0.91 -17.91 -14.61
CA ALA A 214 0.23 -18.72 -14.13
C ALA A 214 0.58 -19.89 -15.09
N ARG A 215 0.46 -19.65 -16.40
CA ARG A 215 1.02 -20.53 -17.43
C ARG A 215 1.97 -19.76 -18.34
#